data_AF-A0A7C5DXH6-F1
#
_entry.id   AF-A0A7C5DXH6-F1
#
_cell.length_a   1.000
_cell.length_b   1.000
_cell.length_c   1.000
_cell.angle_alpha   90.00
_cell.angle_beta   90.00
_cell.angle_gamma   90.00
#
_symmetry.space_group_name_H-M   'P 1'
#
loop_
_entity.id
_entity.type
_entity.pdbx_description
1 polymer ?
#
loop_
_entity_poly.entity_id
_entity_poly.type
_entity_poly.pdbx_seq_one_letter_code
_entity_poly.pdbx_strand_id
1 'polypeptide(L)'
;MSLGSDFSGYSQSLEVLRGQTMSLEKFNDIYVKPYKSGTDKEEWKLDDLMPLIQENFGLKGLTGKDIEELNRSFREPKNGIFIQKIVEILDRKAGISWGTEAHTAAPVPVFSIGKGYEQFIGYYDNTDLFDKMAGAMGIYQLEISGDM
;
A
#
# COMPACT_ATOMS: atom_id res chain seq x y z
N MET A 1 -7.49 -5.03 3.40
CA MET A 1 -6.19 -5.34 4.04
C MET A 1 -6.47 -6.34 5.13
N SER A 2 -5.76 -7.47 5.16
CA SER A 2 -5.81 -8.42 6.27
C SER A 2 -4.49 -8.42 7.01
N LEU A 3 -4.57 -8.69 8.32
CA LEU A 3 -3.42 -8.97 9.16
C LEU A 3 -3.22 -10.49 9.20
N GLY A 4 -2.01 -10.93 8.86
CA GLY A 4 -1.67 -12.34 8.74
C GLY A 4 -1.94 -12.93 7.35
N SER A 5 -1.31 -14.06 7.08
CA SER A 5 -1.39 -14.81 5.84
C SER A 5 -1.00 -16.27 6.06
N ASP A 6 -1.32 -17.17 5.14
CA ASP A 6 -0.84 -18.57 5.18
C ASP A 6 0.69 -18.67 5.28
N PHE A 7 1.40 -17.61 4.87
CA PHE A 7 2.84 -17.51 4.95
C PHE A 7 3.36 -17.07 6.33
N SER A 8 2.65 -16.17 7.01
CA SER A 8 3.11 -15.53 8.26
C SER A 8 2.32 -15.94 9.51
N GLY A 9 1.23 -16.69 9.33
CA GLY A 9 0.26 -16.98 10.39
C GLY A 9 -0.29 -15.68 10.99
N TYR A 10 -0.23 -15.59 12.33
CA TYR A 10 -0.57 -14.37 13.07
C TYR A 10 0.65 -13.46 13.35
N SER A 11 1.82 -13.79 12.81
CA SER A 11 3.03 -12.97 13.00
C SER A 11 3.09 -11.84 11.98
N GLN A 12 3.57 -10.67 12.40
CA GLN A 12 3.79 -9.54 11.52
C GLN A 12 5.21 -9.01 11.67
N SER A 13 5.82 -8.65 10.55
CA SER A 13 7.16 -8.07 10.50
C SER A 13 7.11 -6.71 9.82
N LEU A 14 6.30 -5.79 10.34
CA LEU A 14 6.06 -4.47 9.74
C LEU A 14 7.34 -3.63 9.60
N GLU A 15 8.36 -3.92 10.41
CA GLU A 15 9.69 -3.31 10.31
C GLU A 15 10.34 -3.50 8.93
N VAL A 16 10.00 -4.58 8.21
CA VAL A 16 10.48 -4.82 6.84
C VAL A 16 10.03 -3.72 5.88
N LEU A 17 8.85 -3.12 6.11
CA LEU A 17 8.31 -2.06 5.27
C LEU A 17 9.16 -0.78 5.32
N ARG A 18 9.92 -0.56 6.41
CA ARG A 18 10.84 0.60 6.51
C ARG A 18 11.98 0.54 5.48
N GLY A 19 12.24 -0.63 4.91
CA GLY A 19 13.21 -0.80 3.83
C GLY A 19 12.73 -0.26 2.49
N GLN A 20 11.43 0.02 2.32
CA GLN A 20 10.91 0.64 1.11
C GLN A 20 11.10 2.16 1.15
N THR A 21 12.06 2.65 0.38
CA THR A 21 12.44 4.06 0.29
C THR A 21 11.97 4.73 -1.01
N MET A 22 11.42 3.94 -1.94
CA MET A 22 10.90 4.40 -3.23
C MET A 22 9.53 3.79 -3.53
N SER A 23 8.67 4.55 -4.24
CA SER A 23 7.43 4.00 -4.78
C SER A 23 7.70 3.09 -5.98
N LEU A 24 6.81 2.12 -6.20
CA LEU A 24 6.86 1.19 -7.32
C LEU A 24 6.79 1.88 -8.68
N GLU A 25 5.93 2.91 -8.79
CA GLU A 25 5.78 3.70 -10.01
C GLU A 25 7.10 4.41 -10.35
N LYS A 26 7.71 5.06 -9.36
CA LYS A 26 9.00 5.73 -9.53
C LYS A 26 10.11 4.74 -9.88
N PHE A 27 10.13 3.56 -9.25
CA PHE A 27 11.10 2.51 -9.56
C PHE A 27 10.93 1.99 -11.00
N ASN A 28 9.68 1.78 -11.44
CA ASN A 28 9.37 1.36 -12.80
C ASN A 28 9.82 2.41 -13.82
N ASP A 29 9.57 3.68 -13.56
CA ASP A 29 9.86 4.77 -14.49
C ASP A 29 11.36 5.07 -14.59
N ILE A 30 12.09 5.01 -13.48
CA ILE A 30 13.51 5.33 -13.44
C ILE A 30 14.39 4.15 -13.87
N TYR A 31 14.03 2.91 -13.51
CA TYR A 31 14.91 1.76 -13.71
C TYR A 31 14.37 0.74 -14.70
N VAL A 32 13.14 0.24 -14.49
CA VAL A 32 12.64 -0.91 -15.25
C VAL A 32 12.30 -0.56 -16.69
N LYS A 33 11.56 0.53 -16.93
CA LYS A 33 11.20 0.99 -18.28
C LYS A 33 12.46 1.31 -19.10
N PRO A 34 13.40 2.16 -18.63
CA PRO A 34 14.59 2.47 -19.41
C PRO A 34 15.46 1.24 -19.71
N TYR A 35 15.65 0.37 -18.72
CA TYR A 35 16.40 -0.87 -18.89
C TYR A 35 15.81 -1.74 -20.01
N LYS A 36 14.51 -2.04 -19.93
CA LYS A 36 13.84 -2.93 -20.91
C LYS A 36 13.68 -2.30 -22.29
N SER A 37 13.57 -0.98 -22.40
CA SER A 37 13.54 -0.31 -23.70
C SER A 37 14.90 -0.19 -24.36
N GLY A 38 15.98 -0.20 -23.56
CA GLY A 38 17.35 -0.06 -24.03
C GLY A 38 18.09 -1.38 -24.25
N THR A 39 17.45 -2.53 -23.98
CA THR A 39 18.04 -3.87 -24.09
C THR A 39 17.11 -4.84 -24.79
N ASP A 40 17.67 -5.73 -25.61
CA ASP A 40 16.92 -6.80 -26.22
C ASP A 40 16.38 -7.76 -25.16
N LYS A 41 15.19 -8.33 -25.42
CA LYS A 41 14.44 -9.14 -24.44
C LYS A 41 15.23 -10.36 -23.97
N GLU A 42 16.01 -10.95 -24.86
CA GLU A 42 16.86 -12.11 -24.62
C GLU A 42 18.01 -11.81 -23.65
N GLU A 43 18.42 -10.54 -23.56
CA GLU A 43 19.50 -10.07 -22.70
C GLU A 43 19.03 -9.56 -21.34
N TRP A 44 17.73 -9.52 -21.08
CA TRP A 44 17.19 -9.09 -19.79
C TRP A 44 17.69 -9.99 -18.66
N LYS A 45 18.44 -9.39 -17.72
CA LYS A 45 18.99 -10.06 -16.55
C LYS A 45 18.47 -9.40 -15.28
N LEU A 46 17.75 -10.18 -14.47
CA LEU A 46 17.25 -9.71 -13.17
C LEU A 46 18.40 -9.22 -12.28
N ASP A 47 19.57 -9.84 -12.39
CA ASP A 47 20.77 -9.51 -11.61
C ASP A 47 21.20 -8.05 -11.76
N ASP A 48 20.96 -7.43 -12.91
CA ASP A 48 21.28 -6.01 -13.15
C ASP A 48 20.41 -5.07 -12.31
N LEU A 49 19.19 -5.49 -11.96
CA LEU A 49 18.25 -4.72 -11.15
C LEU A 49 18.21 -5.17 -9.69
N MET A 50 18.73 -6.35 -9.36
CA MET A 50 18.68 -6.92 -8.01
C MET A 50 19.27 -5.99 -6.93
N PRO A 51 20.44 -5.34 -7.12
CA PRO A 51 20.98 -4.39 -6.13
C PRO A 51 20.00 -3.24 -5.87
N LEU A 52 19.38 -2.70 -6.92
CA LEU A 52 18.42 -1.61 -6.83
C LEU A 52 17.14 -2.06 -6.10
N ILE A 53 16.69 -3.30 -6.33
CA ILE A 53 15.54 -3.86 -5.62
C ILE A 53 15.86 -3.99 -4.11
N GLN A 54 17.04 -4.52 -3.78
CA GLN A 54 17.47 -4.70 -2.39
C GLN A 54 17.66 -3.37 -1.66
N GLU A 55 18.18 -2.36 -2.35
CA GLU A 55 18.37 -1.01 -1.82
C GLU A 55 17.05 -0.27 -1.61
N ASN A 56 16.17 -0.27 -2.61
CA ASN A 56 14.96 0.56 -2.60
C ASN A 56 13.75 -0.08 -1.91
N PHE A 57 13.76 -1.41 -1.72
CA PHE A 57 12.67 -2.16 -1.07
C PHE A 57 13.12 -2.96 0.16
N GLY A 58 14.42 -2.92 0.52
CA GLY A 58 14.95 -3.63 1.69
C GLY A 58 14.97 -5.16 1.59
N LEU A 59 14.78 -5.72 0.39
CA LEU A 59 14.61 -7.16 0.14
C LEU A 59 15.94 -7.95 0.15
N LYS A 60 16.72 -7.87 1.23
CA LYS A 60 18.07 -8.47 1.33
C LYS A 60 18.11 -9.99 1.58
N GLY A 61 17.00 -10.58 2.05
CA GLY A 61 16.88 -12.01 2.37
C GLY A 61 15.88 -12.73 1.48
N LEU A 62 16.12 -12.73 0.16
CA LEU A 62 15.28 -13.43 -0.81
C LEU A 62 15.60 -14.92 -0.83
N THR A 63 14.57 -15.75 -0.79
CA THR A 63 14.70 -17.20 -0.96
C THR A 63 14.91 -17.56 -2.44
N GLY A 64 15.36 -18.78 -2.74
CA GLY A 64 15.44 -19.26 -4.13
C GLY A 64 14.10 -19.17 -4.85
N LYS A 65 12.99 -19.43 -4.15
CA LYS A 65 11.63 -19.27 -4.67
C LYS A 65 11.29 -17.81 -4.96
N ASP A 66 11.66 -16.87 -4.08
CA ASP A 66 11.42 -15.43 -4.33
C ASP A 66 12.16 -14.98 -5.60
N ILE A 67 13.41 -15.40 -5.77
CA ILE A 67 14.24 -15.08 -6.94
C ILE A 67 13.64 -15.70 -8.21
N GLU A 68 13.16 -16.93 -8.15
CA GLU A 68 12.50 -17.59 -9.28
C GLU A 68 11.22 -16.84 -9.70
N GLU A 69 10.39 -16.45 -8.74
CA GLU A 69 9.16 -15.70 -9.00
C GLU A 69 9.45 -14.30 -9.59
N LEU A 70 10.48 -13.60 -9.10
CA LEU A 70 10.94 -12.33 -9.66
C LEU A 70 11.48 -12.49 -11.08
N ASN A 71 12.28 -13.54 -11.33
CA ASN A 71 12.86 -13.76 -12.66
C ASN A 71 11.76 -14.10 -13.67
N ARG A 72 10.77 -14.89 -13.27
CA ARG A 72 9.61 -15.21 -14.11
C ARG A 72 8.82 -13.96 -14.46
N SER A 73 8.47 -13.14 -13.47
CA SER A 73 7.70 -11.91 -13.70
C SER A 73 8.51 -10.85 -14.46
N PHE A 74 9.83 -10.81 -14.29
CA PHE A 74 10.71 -9.89 -15.02
C PHE A 74 10.73 -10.16 -16.52
N ARG A 75 10.58 -11.42 -16.95
CA ARG A 75 10.54 -11.81 -18.37
C ARG A 75 9.24 -11.43 -19.08
N GLU A 76 8.22 -11.01 -18.33
CA GLU A 76 6.96 -10.56 -18.91
C GLU A 76 7.13 -9.23 -19.67
N PRO A 77 6.48 -9.08 -20.85
CA PRO A 77 6.51 -7.82 -21.59
C PRO A 77 5.90 -6.65 -20.81
N LYS A 78 4.88 -6.93 -19.97
CA LYS A 78 4.21 -5.92 -19.15
C LYS A 78 4.96 -5.74 -17.84
N ASN A 79 5.61 -4.59 -17.67
CA ASN A 79 6.34 -4.26 -16.44
C ASN A 79 5.48 -4.34 -15.18
N GLY A 80 4.18 -4.05 -15.27
CA GLY A 80 3.26 -4.14 -14.14
C GLY A 80 3.31 -5.49 -13.41
N ILE A 81 3.50 -6.60 -14.14
CA ILE A 81 3.58 -7.95 -13.54
C ILE A 81 4.84 -8.09 -12.68
N PHE A 82 5.97 -7.59 -13.16
CA PHE A 82 7.22 -7.58 -12.41
C PHE A 82 7.14 -6.68 -11.17
N ILE A 83 6.62 -5.48 -11.35
CA ILE A 83 6.46 -4.50 -10.29
C ILE A 83 5.52 -5.01 -9.18
N GLN A 84 4.38 -5.60 -9.55
CA GLN A 84 3.46 -6.21 -8.60
C GLN A 84 4.12 -7.37 -7.85
N LYS A 85 4.98 -8.16 -8.50
CA LYS A 85 5.68 -9.26 -7.82
C LYS A 85 6.65 -8.79 -6.74
N ILE A 86 7.32 -7.66 -6.93
CA ILE A 86 8.18 -7.06 -5.89
C ILE A 86 7.35 -6.76 -4.64
N VAL A 87 6.15 -6.19 -4.81
CA VAL A 87 5.21 -5.90 -3.70
C VAL A 87 4.74 -7.16 -3.03
N GLU A 88 4.30 -8.16 -3.79
CA GLU A 88 3.79 -9.40 -3.21
C GLU A 88 4.84 -10.08 -2.33
N ILE A 89 6.11 -10.04 -2.72
CA ILE A 89 7.21 -10.56 -1.91
C ILE A 89 7.38 -9.73 -0.64
N LEU A 90 7.34 -8.41 -0.74
CA LEU A 90 7.41 -7.51 0.41
C LEU A 90 6.25 -7.74 1.39
N ASP A 91 5.02 -7.83 0.86
CA ASP A 91 3.79 -8.09 1.60
C ASP A 91 3.84 -9.42 2.36
N ARG A 92 4.28 -10.50 1.69
CA ARG A 92 4.49 -11.81 2.34
C ARG A 92 5.48 -11.70 3.49
N LYS A 93 6.61 -11.00 3.30
CA LYS A 93 7.62 -10.83 4.35
C LYS A 93 7.12 -9.94 5.50
N ALA A 94 6.27 -8.95 5.21
CA ALA A 94 5.66 -8.08 6.22
C ALA A 94 4.49 -8.75 6.98
N GLY A 95 3.88 -9.79 6.40
CA GLY A 95 2.70 -10.45 6.96
C GLY A 95 1.40 -9.69 6.69
N ILE A 96 1.33 -8.98 5.56
CA ILE A 96 0.16 -8.22 5.12
C ILE A 96 -0.39 -8.76 3.80
N SER A 97 -1.65 -8.47 3.51
CA SER A 97 -2.28 -8.84 2.23
C SER A 97 -3.39 -7.89 1.81
N TRP A 98 -3.67 -7.89 0.50
CA TRP A 98 -4.73 -7.12 -0.14
C TRP A 98 -5.83 -8.06 -0.64
N GLY A 99 -7.08 -7.76 -0.32
CA GLY A 99 -8.24 -8.57 -0.74
C GLY A 99 -8.93 -8.05 -2.01
N THR A 100 -8.59 -6.85 -2.46
CA THR A 100 -9.15 -6.20 -3.66
C THR A 100 -8.17 -5.15 -4.16
N GLU A 101 -8.23 -4.86 -5.45
CA GLU A 101 -7.53 -3.73 -6.10
C GLU A 101 -8.39 -2.45 -6.10
N ALA A 102 -9.61 -2.50 -5.55
CA ALA A 102 -10.57 -1.41 -5.48
C ALA A 102 -10.89 -0.99 -4.03
N HIS A 103 -11.82 -0.05 -3.88
CA HIS A 103 -12.31 0.39 -2.58
C HIS A 103 -13.09 -0.71 -1.85
N THR A 104 -13.14 -0.63 -0.51
CA THR A 104 -14.01 -1.44 0.34
C THR A 104 -15.02 -0.54 1.06
N ALA A 105 -16.12 -1.12 1.53
CA ALA A 105 -17.17 -0.40 2.27
C ALA A 105 -16.90 -0.35 3.80
N ALA A 106 -15.66 -0.55 4.23
CA ALA A 106 -15.33 -0.52 5.65
C ALA A 106 -15.53 0.91 6.21
N PRO A 107 -16.17 1.07 7.39
CA PRO A 107 -16.25 2.36 8.05
C PRO A 107 -14.85 2.93 8.30
N VAL A 108 -14.69 4.25 8.09
CA VAL A 108 -13.42 4.95 8.29
C VAL A 108 -13.47 5.82 9.56
N PRO A 109 -12.39 5.86 10.35
CA PRO A 109 -12.34 6.71 11.52
C PRO A 109 -12.28 8.19 11.14
N VAL A 110 -13.03 9.02 11.86
CA VAL A 110 -12.94 10.48 11.81
C VAL A 110 -12.20 10.96 13.06
N PHE A 111 -11.18 11.80 12.87
CA PHE A 111 -10.40 12.38 13.97
C PHE A 111 -10.72 13.88 14.07
N SER A 112 -11.08 14.35 15.27
CA SER A 112 -11.37 15.75 15.56
C SER A 112 -10.64 16.21 16.82
N ILE A 113 -10.25 17.49 16.85
CA ILE A 113 -9.62 18.14 18.02
C ILE A 113 -10.02 19.61 18.05
N GLY A 114 -10.14 20.19 19.24
CA GLY A 114 -10.48 21.59 19.44
C GLY A 114 -11.94 21.80 19.88
N LYS A 115 -12.44 23.03 19.76
CA LYS A 115 -13.81 23.36 20.16
C LYS A 115 -14.82 22.66 19.25
N GLY A 116 -15.83 22.00 19.82
CA GLY A 116 -16.86 21.30 19.06
C GLY A 116 -16.46 19.88 18.62
N TYR A 117 -15.30 19.36 19.06
CA TYR A 117 -14.84 18.02 18.69
C TYR A 117 -15.84 16.92 19.08
N GLU A 118 -16.59 17.15 20.16
CA GLU A 118 -17.62 16.26 20.68
C GLU A 118 -18.73 15.95 19.66
N GLN A 119 -18.96 16.83 18.69
CA GLN A 119 -19.94 16.63 17.61
C GLN A 119 -19.54 15.50 16.64
N PHE A 120 -18.26 15.11 16.64
CA PHE A 120 -17.70 14.08 15.75
C PHE A 120 -17.52 12.72 16.44
N ILE A 121 -17.98 12.57 17.69
CA ILE A 121 -17.97 11.30 18.42
C ILE A 121 -19.15 10.45 17.95
N GLY A 122 -18.91 9.17 17.68
CA GLY A 122 -19.95 8.19 17.36
C GLY A 122 -19.84 7.65 15.93
N TYR A 123 -20.94 7.03 15.49
CA TYR A 123 -21.08 6.44 14.16
C TYR A 123 -22.12 7.23 13.38
N TYR A 124 -21.76 7.70 12.18
CA TYR A 124 -22.60 8.57 11.37
C TYR A 124 -22.21 8.45 9.90
N ASP A 125 -23.08 8.96 9.02
CA ASP A 125 -22.84 8.96 7.59
C ASP A 125 -21.86 10.08 7.19
N ASN A 126 -21.19 9.94 6.04
CA ASN A 126 -20.28 10.99 5.60
C ASN A 126 -20.99 12.31 5.25
N THR A 127 -22.31 12.28 4.98
CA THR A 127 -23.12 13.47 4.75
C THR A 127 -23.23 14.35 6.00
N ASP A 128 -23.24 13.75 7.19
CA ASP A 128 -23.31 14.47 8.47
C ASP A 128 -22.05 15.30 8.76
N LEU A 129 -20.93 15.01 8.09
CA LEU A 129 -19.67 15.75 8.27
C LEU A 129 -19.82 17.23 7.95
N PHE A 130 -20.57 17.56 6.89
CA PHE A 130 -20.80 18.95 6.51
C PHE A 130 -21.49 19.71 7.63
N ASP A 131 -22.60 19.17 8.13
CA ASP A 131 -23.39 19.77 9.19
C ASP A 131 -22.56 19.95 10.46
N LYS A 132 -21.89 18.90 10.91
CA LYS A 132 -21.01 18.92 12.10
C LYS A 132 -19.90 19.97 12.00
N MET A 133 -19.26 20.10 10.83
CA MET A 133 -18.24 21.14 10.61
C MET A 133 -18.85 22.54 10.64
N ALA A 134 -19.98 22.76 9.98
CA ALA A 134 -20.65 24.05 9.97
C ALA A 134 -21.12 24.48 11.36
N GLY A 135 -21.62 23.53 12.17
CA GLY A 135 -21.96 23.73 13.57
C GLY A 135 -20.76 24.10 14.43
N ALA A 136 -19.62 23.41 14.27
CA ALA A 136 -18.37 23.73 14.97
C ALA A 136 -17.82 25.13 14.59
N MET A 137 -18.03 25.56 13.33
CA MET A 137 -17.66 26.89 12.84
C MET A 137 -18.64 28.00 13.23
N GLY A 138 -19.81 27.66 13.79
CA GLY A 138 -20.86 28.62 14.14
C GLY A 138 -21.59 29.23 12.94
N ILE A 139 -21.61 28.54 11.79
CA ILE A 139 -22.25 29.01 10.55
C ILE A 139 -23.78 28.88 10.63
N TYR A 140 -24.29 27.88 11.35
CA TYR A 140 -25.68 27.80 11.81
C TYR A 140 -25.75 26.93 13.06
N GLN A 141 -26.79 27.14 13.88
CA GLN A 141 -26.99 26.35 15.09
C GLN A 141 -27.58 25.00 14.69
N LEU A 142 -26.79 23.94 14.80
CA LEU A 142 -27.32 22.59 14.70
C LEU A 142 -28.28 22.36 15.87
N GLU A 143 -29.55 22.10 15.57
CA GLU A 143 -30.41 21.44 16.55
C GLU A 143 -29.85 20.03 16.73
N ILE A 144 -29.35 19.73 17.92
CA ILE A 144 -28.95 18.37 18.28
C ILE A 144 -30.26 17.56 18.34
N SER A 145 -30.67 16.97 17.23
CA SER A 145 -31.72 15.96 17.24
C SER A 145 -31.15 14.73 17.94
N GLY A 146 -31.36 14.67 19.25
CA GLY A 146 -31.02 13.51 20.04
C GLY A 146 -31.94 12.36 19.66
N ASP A 147 -31.35 11.32 19.07
CA ASP A 147 -31.79 9.94 19.27
C ASP A 147 -30.52 9.13 19.58
N MET A 148 -30.36 8.81 20.87
CA MET A 148 -29.46 7.77 21.37
C MET A 148 -30.07 6.40 21.15
#